data_AF-Q6N4F1-F1
#
_entry.id   AF-Q6N4F1-F1
#
_cell.length_a   1.000
_cell.length_b   1.000
_cell.length_c   1.000
_cell.angle_alpha   90.00
_cell.angle_beta   90.00
_cell.angle_gamma   90.00
#
_symmetry.space_group_name_H-M   'P 1'
#
loop_
_entity.id
_entity.type
_entity.pdbx_description
1 polymer ?
#
loop_
_entity_poly.entity_id
_entity_poly.type
_entity_poly.pdbx_seq_one_letter_code
_entity_poly.pdbx_strand_id
1 'polypeptide(L)'
;MTKRRFRAAAVQTLAKLGDFDFNIALATRYVEDAARQGAELIVFPECMDTGYLFDSPEHCRELAETLTDGPFVKALAALSRKHGVYIASGITEWDPAKEKIFNTGIMFDRKGEVACHYHKQFLATHDQNWFAFGERGCPVVETDLGKIGLLICFDGRIPEIFRAMTMQGAEVIVDMANFFAMDQADMWGPARSYENGVWLVAATKAGYERSIYYPGGSMIVDPKGRVLSKVPYETHGLSIATIDLDAAADKSIYTANDKIADRRPETYGIMALPYEKTPVYGVADRPLIPSKSVTKVAAVQIHVTPDCSVAEVLDMVDHTAKLGAKVITLPEYAFSAQYILTPAEATAAADQAAANLASVAKISARYGCLIAAPIVERAAAGLYVTTVLIGSDGKEIGRYRKTHLTAEERKWAVAGFDYPVFDTPFGRIGVMSGYDAVFPETSRCLAIGAADIILWPAALREPFERELLAVPRAEDNRVAVVLANRVDSPYPGGSVVIPPTGFPQWDINIAAPRVMKLGAVMPKHIDLAVCRQKMMIPKVDMFANRLVETYAPIVAA
;
A
#
# COMPACT_ATOMS: atom_id res chain seq x y z
N MET A 1 13.31 -29.33 -10.27
CA MET A 1 11.85 -29.18 -10.19
C MET A 1 11.56 -28.21 -9.07
N THR A 2 10.72 -27.20 -9.29
CA THR A 2 10.34 -26.24 -8.26
C THR A 2 9.57 -26.94 -7.14
N LYS A 3 10.00 -26.74 -5.90
CA LYS A 3 9.32 -27.29 -4.73
C LYS A 3 8.08 -26.46 -4.44
N ARG A 4 6.91 -27.11 -4.34
CA ARG A 4 5.64 -26.41 -4.07
C ARG A 4 5.53 -25.91 -2.63
N ARG A 5 6.21 -26.56 -1.68
CA ARG A 5 6.20 -26.18 -0.26
C ARG A 5 7.59 -26.25 0.36
N PHE A 6 7.98 -25.23 1.12
CA PHE A 6 9.25 -25.18 1.84
C PHE A 6 9.10 -24.38 3.14
N ARG A 7 10.04 -24.52 4.08
CA ARG A 7 10.05 -23.68 5.29
C ARG A 7 10.95 -22.48 5.09
N ALA A 8 10.46 -21.30 5.44
CA ALA A 8 11.25 -20.08 5.49
C ALA A 8 11.43 -19.62 6.94
N ALA A 9 12.53 -18.92 7.19
CA ALA A 9 12.83 -18.28 8.46
C ALA A 9 13.14 -16.79 8.25
N ALA A 10 12.48 -15.93 9.04
CA ALA A 10 12.86 -14.53 9.18
C ALA A 10 13.55 -14.32 10.54
N VAL A 11 14.75 -13.75 10.50
CA VAL A 11 15.58 -13.53 11.70
C VAL A 11 15.28 -12.16 12.30
N GLN A 12 14.99 -12.13 13.60
CA GLN A 12 14.93 -10.92 14.40
C GLN A 12 16.12 -10.86 15.35
N THR A 13 17.01 -9.90 15.14
CA THR A 13 18.23 -9.79 15.96
C THR A 13 18.80 -8.37 15.95
N LEU A 14 20.04 -8.16 16.38
CA LEU A 14 20.67 -6.84 16.38
C LEU A 14 22.15 -6.98 16.04
N ALA A 15 22.56 -6.43 14.89
CA ALA A 15 23.97 -6.29 14.55
C ALA A 15 24.65 -5.32 15.50
N LYS A 16 25.94 -5.53 15.76
CA LYS A 16 26.79 -4.62 16.51
C LYS A 16 27.64 -3.81 15.53
N LEU A 17 27.60 -2.48 15.67
CA LEU A 17 28.25 -1.58 14.73
C LEU A 17 29.76 -1.87 14.63
N GLY A 18 30.24 -2.17 13.42
CA GLY A 18 31.65 -2.41 13.09
C GLY A 18 32.28 -3.69 13.66
N ASP A 19 31.51 -4.57 14.32
CA ASP A 19 32.01 -5.81 14.93
C ASP A 19 31.66 -7.03 14.08
N PHE A 20 32.43 -7.25 13.00
CA PHE A 20 32.19 -8.32 12.03
C PHE A 20 32.22 -9.71 12.66
N ASP A 21 33.16 -9.98 13.58
CA ASP A 21 33.27 -11.29 14.24
C ASP A 21 32.01 -11.60 15.06
N PHE A 22 31.50 -10.61 15.81
CA PHE A 22 30.24 -10.75 16.52
C PHE A 22 29.08 -11.00 15.56
N ASN A 23 28.97 -10.20 14.49
CA ASN A 23 27.88 -10.29 13.53
C ASN A 23 27.88 -11.63 12.78
N ILE A 24 29.06 -12.14 12.40
CA ILE A 24 29.25 -13.46 11.76
C ILE A 24 28.87 -14.58 12.72
N ALA A 25 29.33 -14.53 13.98
CA ALA A 25 29.00 -15.53 14.99
C ALA A 25 27.48 -15.55 15.26
N LEU A 26 26.86 -14.37 15.30
CA LEU A 26 25.42 -14.21 15.47
C LEU A 26 24.65 -14.82 14.29
N ALA A 27 25.02 -14.48 13.06
CA ALA A 27 24.42 -15.04 11.84
C ALA A 27 24.59 -16.56 11.78
N THR A 28 25.78 -17.07 12.11
CA THR A 28 26.07 -18.52 12.17
C THR A 28 25.09 -19.23 13.08
N ARG A 29 24.90 -18.73 14.31
CA ARG A 29 23.95 -19.32 15.28
C ARG A 29 22.53 -19.38 14.72
N TYR A 30 22.03 -18.29 14.15
CA TYR A 30 20.68 -18.26 13.58
C TYR A 30 20.53 -19.16 12.36
N VAL A 31 21.54 -19.27 11.50
CA VAL A 31 21.52 -20.21 10.38
C VAL A 31 21.45 -21.64 10.89
N GLU A 32 22.28 -22.00 11.87
CA GLU A 32 22.28 -23.35 12.46
C GLU A 32 20.94 -23.69 13.13
N ASP A 33 20.34 -22.73 13.85
CA ASP A 33 19.04 -22.90 14.50
C ASP A 33 17.87 -22.99 13.51
N ALA A 34 17.89 -22.18 12.45
CA ALA A 34 16.87 -22.21 11.40
C ALA A 34 16.99 -23.49 10.55
N ALA A 35 18.21 -23.90 10.18
CA ALA A 35 18.47 -25.14 9.46
C ALA A 35 18.07 -26.37 10.29
N ARG A 36 18.31 -26.38 11.62
CA ARG A 36 17.83 -27.44 12.52
C ARG A 36 16.31 -27.55 12.53
N GLN A 37 15.61 -26.45 12.30
CA GLN A 37 14.16 -26.39 12.17
C GLN A 37 13.67 -26.64 10.74
N GLY A 38 14.57 -26.98 9.82
CA GLY A 38 14.27 -27.35 8.44
C GLY A 38 14.00 -26.16 7.51
N ALA A 39 14.39 -24.94 7.88
CA ALA A 39 14.30 -23.79 6.99
C ALA A 39 15.23 -23.98 5.77
N GLU A 40 14.71 -23.65 4.59
CA GLU A 40 15.43 -23.71 3.31
C GLU A 40 15.74 -22.31 2.75
N LEU A 41 15.00 -21.30 3.21
CA LEU A 41 15.23 -19.88 2.97
C LEU A 41 15.35 -19.17 4.33
N ILE A 42 16.46 -18.47 4.56
CA ILE A 42 16.73 -17.74 5.80
C ILE A 42 16.98 -16.28 5.44
N VAL A 43 16.19 -15.37 6.00
CA VAL A 43 16.27 -13.93 5.72
C VAL A 43 16.78 -13.21 6.96
N PHE A 44 17.82 -12.40 6.78
CA PHE A 44 18.42 -11.56 7.78
C PHE A 44 18.06 -10.08 7.58
N PRO A 45 18.15 -9.26 8.64
CA PRO A 45 17.89 -7.82 8.58
C PRO A 45 18.82 -7.03 7.65
N GLU A 46 18.51 -5.74 7.54
CA GLU A 46 19.27 -4.73 6.80
C GLU A 46 20.60 -4.37 7.48
N CYS A 47 21.69 -4.21 6.70
CA CYS A 47 23.04 -3.86 7.20
C CYS A 47 23.47 -4.72 8.40
N MET A 48 23.44 -6.05 8.23
CA MET A 48 23.79 -7.02 9.29
C MET A 48 25.29 -7.23 9.45
N ASP A 49 26.07 -6.91 8.42
CA ASP A 49 27.53 -6.90 8.41
C ASP A 49 28.10 -5.81 9.33
N THR A 50 27.62 -4.58 9.17
CA THR A 50 28.24 -3.40 9.77
C THR A 50 27.45 -2.75 10.89
N GLY A 51 26.15 -3.00 11.02
CA GLY A 51 25.23 -2.06 11.68
C GLY A 51 24.86 -0.89 10.77
N TYR A 52 24.01 0.04 11.23
CA TYR A 52 23.34 1.02 10.36
C TYR A 52 23.72 2.49 10.62
N LEU A 53 23.96 2.89 11.88
CA LEU A 53 24.21 4.29 12.25
C LEU A 53 25.71 4.63 12.39
N PHE A 54 26.32 5.05 11.29
CA PHE A 54 27.72 5.45 11.19
C PHE A 54 28.00 6.86 11.77
N ASP A 55 29.28 7.18 12.01
CA ASP A 55 29.69 8.51 12.50
C ASP A 55 29.88 9.53 11.36
N SER A 56 30.28 9.05 10.18
CA SER A 56 30.49 9.87 8.99
C SER A 56 30.43 8.99 7.72
N PRO A 57 30.36 9.59 6.51
CA PRO A 57 30.52 8.85 5.27
C PRO A 57 31.84 8.06 5.19
N GLU A 58 32.92 8.58 5.78
CA GLU A 58 34.22 7.91 5.84
C GLU A 58 34.19 6.69 6.76
N HIS A 59 33.56 6.79 7.94
CA HIS A 59 33.36 5.63 8.82
C HIS A 59 32.48 4.57 8.14
N CYS A 60 31.43 4.97 7.41
CA CYS A 60 30.65 4.04 6.60
C CYS A 60 31.54 3.36 5.53
N ARG A 61 32.39 4.13 4.83
CA ARG A 61 33.30 3.61 3.82
C ARG A 61 34.33 2.63 4.38
N GLU A 62 34.86 2.88 5.58
CA GLU A 62 35.82 2.01 6.26
C GLU A 62 35.21 0.64 6.59
N LEU A 63 33.92 0.61 6.95
CA LEU A 63 33.21 -0.62 7.28
C LEU A 63 32.58 -1.32 6.07
N ALA A 64 32.31 -0.61 4.97
CA ALA A 64 31.63 -1.18 3.81
C ALA A 64 32.44 -2.33 3.17
N GLU A 65 31.76 -3.47 2.94
CA GLU A 65 32.35 -4.67 2.36
C GLU A 65 32.20 -4.70 0.83
N THR A 66 33.17 -5.29 0.13
CA THR A 66 32.94 -5.69 -1.27
C THR A 66 32.23 -7.05 -1.31
N LEU A 67 31.45 -7.29 -2.36
CA LEU A 67 30.75 -8.57 -2.51
C LEU A 67 31.67 -9.77 -2.83
N THR A 68 32.93 -9.53 -3.17
CA THR A 68 33.91 -10.60 -3.43
C THR A 68 34.74 -10.93 -2.20
N ASP A 69 35.13 -9.90 -1.44
CA ASP A 69 36.16 -10.06 -0.42
C ASP A 69 35.72 -9.83 1.02
N GLY A 70 34.50 -9.33 1.20
CA GLY A 70 33.90 -9.09 2.50
C GLY A 70 33.89 -10.32 3.43
N PRO A 71 34.35 -10.19 4.69
CA PRO A 71 34.31 -11.30 5.66
C PRO A 71 32.88 -11.79 5.96
N PHE A 72 31.89 -10.90 6.11
CA PHE A 72 30.51 -11.31 6.39
C PHE A 72 29.88 -11.98 5.17
N VAL A 73 30.11 -11.41 3.99
CA VAL A 73 29.68 -11.98 2.69
C VAL A 73 30.24 -13.41 2.50
N LYS A 74 31.55 -13.60 2.73
CA LYS A 74 32.20 -14.91 2.65
C LYS A 74 31.64 -15.90 3.68
N ALA A 75 31.35 -15.43 4.89
CA ALA A 75 30.76 -16.25 5.94
C ALA A 75 29.34 -16.73 5.56
N LEU A 76 28.47 -15.84 5.07
CA LEU A 76 27.13 -16.22 4.61
C LEU A 76 27.18 -17.22 3.45
N ALA A 77 28.05 -17.00 2.45
CA ALA A 77 28.27 -17.95 1.37
C ALA A 77 28.69 -19.35 1.89
N ALA A 78 29.61 -19.40 2.86
CA ALA A 78 30.05 -20.65 3.47
C ALA A 78 28.94 -21.35 4.26
N LEU A 79 28.12 -20.58 4.99
CA LEU A 79 26.96 -21.08 5.72
C LEU A 79 25.89 -21.64 4.79
N SER A 80 25.58 -20.93 3.70
CA SER A 80 24.69 -21.39 2.64
C SER A 80 25.12 -22.73 2.06
N ARG A 81 26.42 -22.90 1.71
CA ARG A 81 26.98 -24.19 1.27
C ARG A 81 26.88 -25.27 2.33
N LYS A 82 27.33 -24.97 3.54
CA LYS A 82 27.44 -25.94 4.64
C LYS A 82 26.09 -26.54 4.98
N HIS A 83 25.04 -25.73 4.98
CA HIS A 83 23.69 -26.14 5.34
C HIS A 83 22.78 -26.43 4.14
N GLY A 84 23.23 -26.13 2.92
CA GLY A 84 22.48 -26.32 1.69
C GLY A 84 21.22 -25.47 1.62
N VAL A 85 21.26 -24.22 2.07
CA VAL A 85 20.12 -23.30 2.20
C VAL A 85 20.34 -21.99 1.42
N TYR A 86 19.24 -21.32 1.08
CA TYR A 86 19.29 -19.94 0.62
C TYR A 86 19.38 -18.99 1.82
N ILE A 87 20.26 -18.00 1.73
CA ILE A 87 20.39 -16.94 2.75
C ILE A 87 20.26 -15.60 2.05
N ALA A 88 19.32 -14.77 2.48
CA ALA A 88 19.20 -13.37 2.08
C ALA A 88 19.57 -12.45 3.25
N SER A 89 20.35 -11.40 3.02
CA SER A 89 20.77 -10.45 4.06
C SER A 89 21.00 -9.05 3.48
N GLY A 90 20.80 -8.02 4.30
CA GLY A 90 21.27 -6.68 3.99
C GLY A 90 22.74 -6.48 4.33
N ILE A 91 23.45 -5.75 3.48
CA ILE A 91 24.90 -5.51 3.49
C ILE A 91 25.17 -4.04 3.16
N THR A 92 26.17 -3.45 3.82
CA THR A 92 26.74 -2.16 3.46
C THR A 92 27.81 -2.38 2.40
N GLU A 93 27.43 -2.30 1.12
CA GLU A 93 28.30 -2.64 0.00
C GLU A 93 29.17 -1.46 -0.44
N TRP A 94 30.48 -1.66 -0.56
CA TRP A 94 31.35 -0.80 -1.36
C TRP A 94 31.48 -1.33 -2.80
N ASP A 95 31.09 -0.53 -3.78
CA ASP A 95 31.32 -0.77 -5.20
C ASP A 95 32.56 0.03 -5.66
N PRO A 96 33.74 -0.61 -5.82
CA PRO A 96 34.96 0.08 -6.22
C PRO A 96 34.92 0.58 -7.67
N ALA A 97 34.10 -0.02 -8.55
CA ALA A 97 34.01 0.40 -9.93
C ALA A 97 33.20 1.70 -10.08
N LYS A 98 32.23 1.91 -9.20
CA LYS A 98 31.40 3.13 -9.16
C LYS A 98 31.87 4.16 -8.14
N GLU A 99 32.79 3.79 -7.27
CA GLU A 99 33.20 4.58 -6.12
C GLU A 99 32.02 5.00 -5.23
N LYS A 100 31.08 4.07 -4.99
CA LYS A 100 29.84 4.31 -4.24
C LYS A 100 29.63 3.27 -3.15
N ILE A 101 28.96 3.67 -2.08
CA ILE A 101 28.43 2.76 -1.07
C ILE A 101 26.93 2.57 -1.34
N PHE A 102 26.46 1.32 -1.35
CA PHE A 102 25.05 0.99 -1.52
C PHE A 102 24.53 0.27 -0.29
N ASN A 103 23.25 0.50 0.00
CA ASN A 103 22.49 -0.39 0.87
C ASN A 103 22.00 -1.56 0.03
N THR A 104 22.56 -2.73 0.30
CA THR A 104 22.51 -3.85 -0.61
C THR A 104 21.79 -5.04 -0.01
N GLY A 105 20.87 -5.61 -0.78
CA GLY A 105 20.25 -6.88 -0.49
C GLY A 105 20.95 -7.95 -1.31
N ILE A 106 21.51 -8.95 -0.65
CA ILE A 106 22.16 -10.07 -1.32
C ILE A 106 21.47 -11.37 -0.95
N MET A 107 21.29 -12.27 -1.91
CA MET A 107 20.84 -13.63 -1.66
C MET A 107 21.84 -14.63 -2.21
N PHE A 108 22.26 -15.57 -1.39
CA PHE A 108 23.11 -16.70 -1.75
C PHE A 108 22.27 -17.94 -2.05
N ASP A 109 22.67 -18.70 -3.06
CA ASP A 109 22.09 -20.01 -3.36
C ASP A 109 22.63 -21.12 -2.44
N ARG A 110 22.15 -22.35 -2.63
CA ARG A 110 22.61 -23.52 -1.86
C ARG A 110 24.09 -23.86 -2.05
N LYS A 111 24.74 -23.33 -3.09
CA LYS A 111 26.18 -23.47 -3.37
C LYS A 111 26.97 -22.27 -2.83
N GLY A 112 26.32 -21.34 -2.14
CA GLY A 112 26.94 -20.13 -1.61
C GLY A 112 27.39 -19.17 -2.70
N GLU A 113 26.83 -19.28 -3.90
CA GLU A 113 27.02 -18.33 -4.99
C GLU A 113 25.94 -17.25 -4.90
N VAL A 114 26.23 -16.04 -5.37
CA VAL A 114 25.26 -14.94 -5.36
C VAL A 114 24.14 -15.24 -6.37
N ALA A 115 22.95 -15.50 -5.86
CA ALA A 115 21.74 -15.75 -6.64
C ALA A 115 21.07 -14.44 -7.07
N CYS A 116 21.04 -13.44 -6.18
CA CYS A 116 20.41 -12.16 -6.46
C CYS A 116 21.14 -11.02 -5.73
N HIS A 117 21.19 -9.86 -6.39
CA HIS A 117 21.83 -8.64 -5.90
C HIS A 117 20.93 -7.45 -6.18
N TYR A 118 20.51 -6.78 -5.12
CA TYR A 118 19.60 -5.64 -5.14
C TYR A 118 20.24 -4.42 -4.46
N HIS A 119 19.97 -3.23 -4.99
CA HIS A 119 20.35 -1.96 -4.36
C HIS A 119 19.08 -1.22 -3.95
N LYS A 120 19.01 -0.79 -2.69
CA LYS A 120 17.84 -0.09 -2.14
C LYS A 120 17.46 1.12 -2.98
N GLN A 121 16.21 1.17 -3.45
CA GLN A 121 15.75 2.24 -4.33
C GLN A 121 15.24 3.45 -3.54
N PHE A 122 14.47 3.22 -2.46
CA PHE A 122 13.86 4.27 -1.67
C PHE A 122 14.61 4.45 -0.35
N LEU A 123 15.54 5.40 -0.35
CA LEU A 123 16.40 5.70 0.79
C LEU A 123 15.66 6.51 1.86
N ALA A 124 15.62 5.99 3.09
CA ALA A 124 15.13 6.73 4.24
C ALA A 124 16.03 7.94 4.55
N THR A 125 15.56 8.88 5.39
CA THR A 125 16.31 10.10 5.74
C THR A 125 17.76 9.82 6.16
N HIS A 126 17.96 8.76 6.94
CA HIS A 126 19.27 8.37 7.45
C HIS A 126 20.15 7.75 6.36
N ASP A 127 19.59 6.86 5.53
CA ASP A 127 20.29 6.25 4.39
C ASP A 127 21.00 7.27 3.50
N GLN A 128 20.33 8.39 3.22
CA GLN A 128 20.84 9.43 2.32
C GLN A 128 22.10 10.15 2.83
N ASN A 129 22.55 9.88 4.05
CA ASN A 129 23.81 10.41 4.57
C ASN A 129 25.04 9.58 4.13
N TRP A 130 24.85 8.33 3.72
CA TRP A 130 25.97 7.41 3.42
C TRP A 130 25.76 6.49 2.21
N PHE A 131 24.51 6.22 1.79
CA PHE A 131 24.20 5.35 0.65
C PHE A 131 23.83 6.11 -0.62
N ALA A 132 24.23 5.55 -1.76
CA ALA A 132 23.73 5.93 -3.08
C ALA A 132 22.38 5.25 -3.38
N PHE A 133 21.54 5.91 -4.17
CA PHE A 133 20.27 5.35 -4.66
C PHE A 133 20.51 4.13 -5.54
N GLY A 134 19.66 3.12 -5.40
CA GLY A 134 19.79 1.87 -6.12
C GLY A 134 19.55 1.99 -7.62
N GLU A 135 20.33 1.24 -8.39
CA GLU A 135 20.39 1.34 -9.85
C GLU A 135 20.04 0.00 -10.55
N ARG A 136 19.62 -1.01 -9.78
CA ARG A 136 19.44 -2.40 -10.25
C ARG A 136 17.98 -2.78 -10.57
N GLY A 137 17.05 -1.84 -10.49
CA GLY A 137 15.63 -2.15 -10.65
C GLY A 137 15.11 -3.07 -9.55
N CYS A 138 14.03 -3.80 -9.82
CA CYS A 138 13.34 -4.67 -8.87
C CYS A 138 13.58 -6.14 -9.23
N PRO A 139 14.73 -6.75 -8.88
CA PRO A 139 15.13 -8.05 -9.39
C PRO A 139 14.29 -9.19 -8.79
N VAL A 140 13.97 -10.17 -9.63
CA VAL A 140 13.35 -11.45 -9.26
C VAL A 140 14.23 -12.58 -9.78
N VAL A 141 14.62 -13.51 -8.91
CA VAL A 141 15.44 -14.67 -9.29
C VAL A 141 14.63 -15.95 -9.26
N GLU A 142 14.86 -16.82 -10.25
CA GLU A 142 14.29 -18.16 -10.28
C GLU A 142 15.15 -19.13 -9.44
N THR A 143 14.50 -19.87 -8.55
CA THR A 143 15.17 -20.85 -7.67
C THR A 143 14.38 -22.17 -7.63
N ASP A 144 14.94 -23.21 -6.99
CA ASP A 144 14.16 -24.42 -6.67
C ASP A 144 13.07 -24.19 -5.61
N LEU A 145 13.07 -23.02 -4.94
CA LEU A 145 12.05 -22.57 -4.00
C LEU A 145 11.00 -21.61 -4.62
N GLY A 146 11.02 -21.44 -5.95
CA GLY A 146 10.13 -20.51 -6.66
C GLY A 146 10.83 -19.22 -7.05
N LYS A 147 10.04 -18.24 -7.51
CA LYS A 147 10.52 -16.92 -7.92
C LYS A 147 10.57 -15.96 -6.72
N ILE A 148 11.77 -15.52 -6.38
CA ILE A 148 12.02 -14.71 -5.18
C ILE A 148 12.43 -13.29 -5.57
N GLY A 149 11.67 -12.30 -5.14
CA GLY A 149 11.99 -10.88 -5.23
C GLY A 149 12.67 -10.36 -3.96
N LEU A 150 13.56 -9.38 -4.09
CA LEU A 150 14.28 -8.75 -2.98
C LEU A 150 13.90 -7.28 -2.86
N LEU A 151 13.62 -6.82 -1.64
CA LEU A 151 13.54 -5.39 -1.31
C LEU A 151 14.15 -5.12 0.07
N ILE A 152 14.36 -3.84 0.40
CA ILE A 152 14.99 -3.44 1.66
C ILE A 152 14.13 -2.39 2.36
N CYS A 153 13.63 -2.73 3.54
CA CYS A 153 13.05 -1.83 4.51
C CYS A 153 12.05 -0.83 3.89
N PHE A 154 12.43 0.44 3.76
CA PHE A 154 11.52 1.50 3.33
C PHE A 154 10.94 1.28 1.93
N ASP A 155 11.60 0.49 1.07
CA ASP A 155 11.04 0.02 -0.20
C ASP A 155 9.69 -0.68 -0.02
N GLY A 156 9.50 -1.37 1.11
CA GLY A 156 8.25 -2.06 1.41
C GLY A 156 7.05 -1.13 1.65
N ARG A 157 7.31 0.16 1.93
CA ARG A 157 6.26 1.20 1.98
C ARG A 157 5.87 1.68 0.58
N ILE A 158 6.63 1.34 -0.46
CA ILE A 158 6.38 1.81 -1.84
C ILE A 158 5.65 0.72 -2.62
N PRO A 159 4.33 0.89 -2.92
CA PRO A 159 3.55 -0.16 -3.58
C PRO A 159 4.09 -0.51 -4.96
N GLU A 160 4.70 0.46 -5.67
CA GLU A 160 5.28 0.24 -7.00
C GLU A 160 6.40 -0.81 -6.98
N ILE A 161 7.25 -0.83 -5.94
CA ILE A 161 8.39 -1.76 -5.87
C ILE A 161 7.89 -3.20 -5.71
N PHE A 162 6.95 -3.42 -4.79
CA PHE A 162 6.28 -4.70 -4.60
C PHE A 162 5.52 -5.15 -5.86
N ARG A 163 4.79 -4.23 -6.50
CA ARG A 163 4.04 -4.54 -7.72
C ARG A 163 4.97 -4.89 -8.87
N ALA A 164 6.06 -4.16 -9.07
CA ALA A 164 7.02 -4.43 -10.13
C ALA A 164 7.63 -5.83 -10.03
N MET A 165 7.97 -6.29 -8.82
CA MET A 165 8.44 -7.68 -8.62
C MET A 165 7.34 -8.71 -8.88
N THR A 166 6.11 -8.43 -8.43
CA THR A 166 4.96 -9.32 -8.66
C THR A 166 4.66 -9.49 -10.15
N MET A 167 4.72 -8.40 -10.93
CA MET A 167 4.51 -8.45 -12.38
C MET A 167 5.65 -9.14 -13.13
N GLN A 168 6.84 -9.24 -12.54
CA GLN A 168 7.94 -10.07 -13.02
C GLN A 168 7.80 -11.56 -12.60
N GLY A 169 6.72 -11.90 -11.88
CA GLY A 169 6.38 -13.26 -11.50
C GLY A 169 6.87 -13.67 -10.12
N ALA A 170 7.27 -12.74 -9.25
CA ALA A 170 7.62 -13.09 -7.87
C ALA A 170 6.46 -13.81 -7.17
N GLU A 171 6.78 -14.93 -6.52
CA GLU A 171 5.86 -15.72 -5.69
C GLU A 171 6.12 -15.46 -4.20
N VAL A 172 7.38 -15.13 -3.88
CA VAL A 172 7.87 -14.78 -2.55
C VAL A 172 8.68 -13.50 -2.66
N ILE A 173 8.48 -12.57 -1.74
CA ILE A 173 9.31 -11.38 -1.60
C ILE A 173 9.98 -11.44 -0.23
N VAL A 174 11.28 -11.18 -0.20
CA VAL A 174 12.05 -11.04 1.04
C VAL A 174 12.31 -9.57 1.32
N ASP A 175 12.05 -9.16 2.56
CA ASP A 175 12.32 -7.81 3.06
C ASP A 175 13.43 -7.88 4.11
N MET A 176 14.61 -7.38 3.74
CA MET A 176 15.74 -7.22 4.65
C MET A 176 15.62 -5.82 5.26
N ALA A 177 15.16 -5.72 6.50
CA ALA A 177 14.66 -4.47 7.04
C ALA A 177 15.36 -3.97 8.31
N ASN A 178 15.20 -2.67 8.57
CA ASN A 178 15.29 -2.04 9.88
C ASN A 178 14.01 -1.23 10.13
N PHE A 179 12.97 -1.87 10.69
CA PHE A 179 11.76 -1.14 11.04
C PHE A 179 12.05 -0.12 12.15
N PHE A 180 11.57 1.11 11.99
CA PHE A 180 11.69 2.18 12.99
C PHE A 180 10.40 2.37 13.80
N ALA A 181 9.31 1.74 13.35
CA ALA A 181 8.01 1.73 13.99
C ALA A 181 7.31 0.38 13.71
N MET A 182 6.28 0.08 14.51
CA MET A 182 5.52 -1.17 14.38
C MET A 182 4.63 -1.20 13.14
N ASP A 183 4.36 -0.04 12.55
CA ASP A 183 3.50 0.20 11.38
C ASP A 183 3.87 -0.66 10.16
N GLN A 184 5.15 -0.87 9.89
CA GLN A 184 5.57 -1.65 8.73
C GLN A 184 5.24 -3.14 8.88
N ALA A 185 5.42 -3.69 10.09
CA ALA A 185 5.03 -5.06 10.40
C ALA A 185 3.50 -5.23 10.45
N ASP A 186 2.79 -4.28 11.08
CA ASP A 186 1.36 -4.44 11.36
C ASP A 186 0.45 -4.00 10.22
N MET A 187 0.90 -3.09 9.35
CA MET A 187 0.09 -2.52 8.28
C MET A 187 0.66 -2.83 6.90
N TRP A 188 1.87 -2.34 6.57
CA TRP A 188 2.38 -2.43 5.20
C TRP A 188 2.68 -3.86 4.76
N GLY A 189 3.38 -4.68 5.55
CA GLY A 189 3.69 -6.05 5.13
C GLY A 189 2.44 -6.88 4.79
N PRO A 190 1.45 -6.97 5.70
CA PRO A 190 0.13 -7.55 5.42
C PRO A 190 -0.56 -6.99 4.17
N ALA A 191 -0.59 -5.65 4.02
CA ALA A 191 -1.21 -4.99 2.89
C ALA A 191 -0.53 -5.33 1.56
N ARG A 192 0.81 -5.30 1.51
CA ARG A 192 1.62 -5.57 0.32
C ARG A 192 1.47 -7.01 -0.13
N SER A 193 1.46 -7.97 0.80
CA SER A 193 1.16 -9.37 0.47
C SER A 193 -0.24 -9.53 -0.07
N TYR A 194 -1.24 -8.89 0.55
CA TYR A 194 -2.63 -8.99 0.14
C TYR A 194 -2.88 -8.40 -1.26
N GLU A 195 -2.38 -7.21 -1.59
CA GLU A 195 -2.64 -6.55 -2.88
C GLU A 195 -1.87 -7.17 -4.06
N ASN A 196 -0.84 -7.97 -3.77
CA ASN A 196 -0.03 -8.69 -4.77
C ASN A 196 -0.31 -10.19 -4.83
N GLY A 197 -0.94 -10.76 -3.81
CA GLY A 197 -1.15 -12.20 -3.72
C GLY A 197 0.17 -12.98 -3.60
N VAL A 198 1.16 -12.45 -2.89
CA VAL A 198 2.49 -13.05 -2.76
C VAL A 198 2.89 -13.23 -1.30
N TRP A 199 3.78 -14.18 -1.05
CA TRP A 199 4.36 -14.37 0.27
C TRP A 199 5.33 -13.25 0.60
N LEU A 200 5.38 -12.85 1.86
CA LEU A 200 6.42 -11.96 2.39
C LEU A 200 7.18 -12.66 3.51
N VAL A 201 8.51 -12.61 3.45
CA VAL A 201 9.41 -13.00 4.54
C VAL A 201 10.21 -11.77 4.94
N ALA A 202 9.79 -11.11 6.03
CA ALA A 202 10.38 -9.86 6.48
C ALA A 202 11.22 -10.06 7.74
N ALA A 203 12.50 -9.74 7.67
CA ALA A 203 13.46 -9.85 8.77
C ALA A 203 13.91 -8.45 9.18
N THR A 204 13.79 -8.12 10.46
CA THR A 204 14.14 -6.78 10.97
C THR A 204 14.95 -6.86 12.26
N LYS A 205 15.68 -5.79 12.57
CA LYS A 205 16.34 -5.66 13.86
C LYS A 205 15.35 -5.44 15.02
N ALA A 206 15.77 -5.76 16.24
CA ALA A 206 15.08 -5.41 17.49
C ALA A 206 16.06 -4.98 18.59
N GLY A 207 15.72 -3.91 19.31
CA GLY A 207 16.56 -3.30 20.35
C GLY A 207 17.10 -1.93 19.94
N TYR A 208 18.24 -1.54 20.50
CA TYR A 208 18.78 -0.19 20.35
C TYR A 208 20.18 -0.23 19.73
N GLU A 209 20.34 0.41 18.58
CA GLU A 209 21.66 0.68 17.99
C GLU A 209 21.98 2.15 18.20
N ARG A 210 22.84 2.43 19.18
CA ARG A 210 23.11 3.78 19.67
C ARG A 210 21.79 4.46 20.09
N SER A 211 21.30 5.44 19.32
CA SER A 211 20.05 6.16 19.58
C SER A 211 18.86 5.70 18.73
N ILE A 212 19.07 4.78 17.79
CA ILE A 212 18.00 4.25 16.96
C ILE A 212 17.30 3.13 17.70
N TYR A 213 15.98 3.22 17.75
CA TYR A 213 15.10 2.18 18.27
C TYR A 213 14.56 1.32 17.12
N TYR A 214 14.73 0.01 17.22
CA TYR A 214 14.12 -0.97 16.34
C TYR A 214 13.12 -1.81 17.15
N PRO A 215 11.81 -1.79 16.81
CA PRO A 215 10.81 -2.49 17.59
C PRO A 215 10.81 -4.01 17.36
N GLY A 216 11.42 -4.49 16.28
CA GLY A 216 11.22 -5.86 15.79
C GLY A 216 9.92 -5.99 14.98
N GLY A 217 9.32 -7.18 15.01
CA GLY A 217 8.18 -7.55 14.17
C GLY A 217 8.55 -8.36 12.94
N SER A 218 9.67 -9.09 12.95
CA SER A 218 10.03 -10.02 11.86
C SER A 218 8.95 -11.07 11.70
N MET A 219 8.53 -11.33 10.47
CA MET A 219 7.29 -12.06 10.21
C MET A 219 7.29 -12.77 8.86
N ILE A 220 6.36 -13.72 8.73
CA ILE A 220 6.01 -14.36 7.47
C ILE A 220 4.51 -14.15 7.23
N VAL A 221 4.18 -13.58 6.07
CA VAL A 221 2.82 -13.20 5.68
C VAL A 221 2.39 -13.99 4.46
N ASP A 222 1.17 -14.51 4.49
CA ASP A 222 0.58 -15.24 3.37
C ASP A 222 0.05 -14.33 2.24
N PRO A 223 -0.21 -14.86 1.04
CA PRO A 223 -0.81 -14.14 -0.10
C PRO A 223 -2.18 -13.48 0.15
N LYS A 224 -2.85 -13.80 1.26
CA LYS A 224 -4.11 -13.16 1.66
C LYS A 224 -3.90 -12.12 2.77
N GLY A 225 -2.64 -11.76 3.07
CA GLY A 225 -2.26 -10.73 4.04
C GLY A 225 -2.28 -11.19 5.49
N ARG A 226 -2.35 -12.50 5.76
CA ARG A 226 -2.38 -13.03 7.13
C ARG A 226 -0.96 -13.27 7.63
N VAL A 227 -0.65 -12.74 8.80
CA VAL A 227 0.63 -12.99 9.49
C VAL A 227 0.59 -14.40 10.10
N LEU A 228 1.33 -15.35 9.52
CA LEU A 228 1.36 -16.74 9.98
C LEU A 228 2.28 -16.96 11.17
N SER A 229 3.37 -16.20 11.21
CA SER A 229 4.36 -16.23 12.28
C SER A 229 4.97 -14.84 12.40
N LYS A 230 5.22 -14.42 13.64
CA LYS A 230 5.83 -13.14 13.97
C LYS A 230 6.65 -13.27 15.25
N VAL A 231 7.87 -12.76 15.25
CA VAL A 231 8.66 -12.64 16.48
C VAL A 231 8.08 -11.48 17.30
N PRO A 232 7.84 -11.66 18.62
CA PRO A 232 7.35 -10.57 19.46
C PRO A 232 8.26 -9.33 19.39
N TYR A 233 7.66 -8.15 19.50
CA TYR A 233 8.42 -6.91 19.59
C TYR A 233 9.39 -6.92 20.78
N GLU A 234 10.49 -6.16 20.69
CA GLU A 234 11.54 -6.06 21.73
C GLU A 234 12.29 -7.36 22.06
N THR A 235 12.07 -8.44 21.31
CA THR A 235 12.73 -9.74 21.54
C THR A 235 13.65 -10.13 20.38
N HIS A 236 14.51 -11.12 20.58
CA HIS A 236 15.32 -11.70 19.50
C HIS A 236 14.86 -13.13 19.24
N GLY A 237 14.88 -13.58 17.98
CA GLY A 237 14.38 -14.91 17.64
C GLY A 237 14.20 -15.17 16.15
N LEU A 238 13.49 -16.25 15.85
CA LEU A 238 13.15 -16.70 14.50
C LEU A 238 11.64 -16.76 14.34
N SER A 239 11.12 -16.15 13.28
CA SER A 239 9.79 -16.47 12.77
C SER A 239 9.95 -17.55 11.70
N ILE A 240 9.24 -18.67 11.84
CA ILE A 240 9.32 -19.80 10.91
C ILE A 240 7.92 -20.22 10.50
N ALA A 241 7.71 -20.38 9.19
CA ALA A 241 6.47 -20.87 8.62
C ALA A 241 6.73 -21.66 7.33
N THR A 242 5.77 -22.50 6.95
CA THR A 242 5.77 -23.17 5.66
C THR A 242 5.17 -22.23 4.61
N ILE A 243 5.90 -21.99 3.54
CA ILE A 243 5.45 -21.31 2.34
C ILE A 243 4.86 -22.35 1.40
N ASP A 244 3.66 -22.07 0.87
CA ASP A 244 2.99 -22.85 -0.17
C ASP A 244 2.84 -22.00 -1.43
N LEU A 245 3.61 -22.31 -2.48
CA LEU A 245 3.61 -21.53 -3.71
C LEU A 245 2.28 -21.62 -4.46
N ASP A 246 1.51 -22.69 -4.27
CA ASP A 246 0.17 -22.79 -4.86
C ASP A 246 -0.77 -21.70 -4.31
N ALA A 247 -0.57 -21.26 -3.06
CA ALA A 247 -1.33 -20.14 -2.50
C ALA A 247 -0.97 -18.79 -3.13
N ALA A 248 0.26 -18.62 -3.62
CA ALA A 248 0.67 -17.41 -4.35
C ALA A 248 0.19 -17.42 -5.80
N ALA A 249 -0.01 -18.60 -6.39
CA ALA A 249 -0.64 -18.75 -7.70
C ALA A 249 -2.14 -18.36 -7.68
N ASP A 250 -2.81 -18.52 -6.54
CA ASP A 250 -4.21 -18.11 -6.36
C ASP A 250 -4.36 -16.60 -6.13
N LYS A 251 -4.51 -15.85 -7.23
CA LYS A 251 -4.78 -14.41 -7.21
C LYS A 251 -6.27 -14.08 -7.07
N SER A 252 -7.13 -15.08 -6.87
CA SER A 252 -8.56 -14.86 -6.74
C SER A 252 -8.91 -13.95 -5.55
N ILE A 253 -9.93 -13.14 -5.79
CA ILE A 253 -10.56 -12.24 -4.84
C ILE A 253 -12.04 -12.16 -5.20
N TYR A 254 -12.92 -12.05 -4.21
CA TYR A 254 -14.38 -12.11 -4.41
C TYR A 254 -14.82 -13.35 -5.21
N THR A 255 -16.07 -13.37 -5.66
CA THR A 255 -16.55 -14.40 -6.57
C THR A 255 -16.09 -14.09 -7.99
N ALA A 256 -15.08 -14.84 -8.48
CA ALA A 256 -14.59 -14.79 -9.86
C ALA A 256 -13.88 -13.49 -10.31
N ASN A 257 -13.30 -12.73 -9.37
CA ASN A 257 -12.33 -11.67 -9.68
C ASN A 257 -10.89 -12.12 -9.38
N ASP A 258 -9.91 -11.40 -9.91
CA ASP A 258 -8.49 -11.70 -9.78
C ASP A 258 -7.67 -10.40 -9.62
N LYS A 259 -6.99 -10.23 -8.48
CA LYS A 259 -6.30 -8.97 -8.15
C LYS A 259 -5.09 -8.63 -9.04
N ILE A 260 -4.62 -9.56 -9.86
CA ILE A 260 -3.53 -9.35 -10.80
C ILE A 260 -4.06 -9.26 -12.22
N ALA A 261 -4.89 -10.21 -12.64
CA ALA A 261 -5.43 -10.25 -14.00
C ALA A 261 -6.46 -9.13 -14.25
N ASP A 262 -7.12 -8.61 -13.21
CA ASP A 262 -8.08 -7.51 -13.35
C ASP A 262 -7.44 -6.12 -13.37
N ARG A 263 -6.11 -6.02 -13.25
CA ARG A 263 -5.39 -4.75 -13.41
C ARG A 263 -5.68 -4.13 -14.78
N ARG A 264 -5.55 -2.81 -14.85
CA ARG A 264 -5.79 -1.99 -16.06
C ARG A 264 -4.53 -1.18 -16.41
N PRO A 265 -3.42 -1.81 -16.81
CA PRO A 265 -2.14 -1.12 -17.05
C PRO A 265 -2.25 0.06 -18.03
N GLU A 266 -3.18 -0.01 -18.99
CA GLU A 266 -3.43 1.06 -19.95
C GLU A 266 -3.96 2.36 -19.31
N THR A 267 -4.49 2.32 -18.07
CA THR A 267 -4.95 3.50 -17.34
C THR A 267 -3.90 4.07 -16.38
N TYR A 268 -2.75 3.40 -16.20
CA TYR A 268 -1.74 3.75 -15.20
C TYR A 268 -0.60 4.63 -15.73
N GLY A 269 -0.69 5.11 -16.97
CA GLY A 269 0.40 5.82 -17.66
C GLY A 269 1.00 7.02 -16.88
N ILE A 270 0.19 7.71 -16.06
CA ILE A 270 0.66 8.83 -15.23
C ILE A 270 1.73 8.39 -14.20
N MET A 271 1.74 7.13 -13.78
CA MET A 271 2.72 6.58 -12.84
C MET A 271 4.14 6.55 -13.41
N ALA A 272 4.29 6.46 -14.74
CA ALA A 272 5.58 6.45 -15.41
C ALA A 272 6.14 7.86 -15.68
N LEU A 273 5.40 8.92 -15.34
CA LEU A 273 5.89 10.28 -15.53
C LEU A 273 6.94 10.65 -14.48
N PRO A 274 8.10 11.20 -14.90
CA PRO A 274 9.04 11.88 -14.00
C PRO A 274 8.32 12.94 -13.16
N TYR A 275 8.78 13.16 -11.93
CA TYR A 275 8.09 14.00 -10.95
C TYR A 275 7.75 15.39 -11.49
N GLU A 276 8.69 16.06 -12.17
CA GLU A 276 8.53 17.42 -12.71
C GLU A 276 7.43 17.52 -13.79
N LYS A 277 7.04 16.38 -14.37
CA LYS A 277 5.97 16.29 -15.37
C LYS A 277 4.62 15.89 -14.77
N THR A 278 4.55 15.69 -13.46
CA THR A 278 3.31 15.29 -12.78
C THR A 278 2.48 16.50 -12.35
N PRO A 279 1.14 16.39 -12.29
CA PRO A 279 0.30 17.42 -11.70
C PRO A 279 0.62 17.73 -10.23
N VAL A 280 1.06 16.72 -9.45
CA VAL A 280 1.40 16.89 -8.03
C VAL A 280 2.60 17.81 -7.83
N TYR A 281 3.62 17.74 -8.69
CA TYR A 281 4.73 18.70 -8.69
C TYR A 281 4.24 20.14 -8.82
N GLY A 282 3.29 20.37 -9.72
CA GLY A 282 2.73 21.70 -9.97
C GLY A 282 1.94 22.31 -8.80
N VAL A 283 1.59 21.53 -7.77
CA VAL A 283 0.87 22.02 -6.58
C VAL A 283 1.64 21.93 -5.27
N ALA A 284 2.75 21.18 -5.22
CA ALA A 284 3.46 20.86 -3.98
C ALA A 284 3.87 22.13 -3.20
N ASP A 285 4.36 23.15 -3.90
CA ASP A 285 4.85 24.40 -3.29
C ASP A 285 3.83 25.54 -3.32
N ARG A 286 2.57 25.28 -3.70
CA ARG A 286 1.56 26.35 -3.75
C ARG A 286 1.17 26.78 -2.33
N PRO A 287 1.23 28.09 -2.00
CA PRO A 287 0.89 28.56 -0.67
C PRO A 287 -0.59 28.33 -0.34
N LEU A 288 -0.86 28.01 0.93
CA LEU A 288 -2.19 27.87 1.49
C LEU A 288 -2.42 28.92 2.58
N ILE A 289 -3.65 29.41 2.67
CA ILE A 289 -4.09 30.29 3.76
C ILE A 289 -4.62 29.38 4.87
N PRO A 290 -4.04 29.37 6.10
CA PRO A 290 -4.42 28.42 7.15
C PRO A 290 -5.92 28.41 7.49
N SER A 291 -6.57 29.58 7.53
CA SER A 291 -8.01 29.68 7.79
C SER A 291 -8.89 29.12 6.67
N LYS A 292 -8.31 28.83 5.50
CA LYS A 292 -8.97 28.24 4.32
C LYS A 292 -8.41 26.85 3.97
N SER A 293 -7.41 26.34 4.70
CA SER A 293 -6.81 25.03 4.42
C SER A 293 -7.54 23.89 5.11
N VAL A 294 -8.44 24.18 6.06
CA VAL A 294 -9.16 23.15 6.81
C VAL A 294 -10.57 22.96 6.24
N THR A 295 -10.88 21.71 5.90
CA THR A 295 -12.19 21.28 5.40
C THR A 295 -12.77 20.21 6.32
N LYS A 296 -14.02 20.39 6.77
CA LYS A 296 -14.78 19.32 7.44
C LYS A 296 -15.32 18.36 6.40
N VAL A 297 -14.82 17.14 6.37
CA VAL A 297 -15.28 16.06 5.47
C VAL A 297 -16.09 15.04 6.27
N ALA A 298 -16.93 14.26 5.60
CA ALA A 298 -17.69 13.19 6.23
C ALA A 298 -17.87 11.99 5.31
N ALA A 299 -17.63 10.80 5.87
CA ALA A 299 -18.12 9.56 5.32
C ALA A 299 -19.51 9.27 5.91
N VAL A 300 -20.49 9.05 5.03
CA VAL A 300 -21.86 8.73 5.42
C VAL A 300 -22.05 7.23 5.35
N GLN A 301 -22.58 6.64 6.42
CA GLN A 301 -22.86 5.23 6.50
C GLN A 301 -24.37 4.99 6.45
N ILE A 302 -24.85 4.41 5.36
CA ILE A 302 -26.29 4.18 5.11
C ILE A 302 -26.60 2.69 4.88
N HIS A 303 -27.88 2.37 4.96
CA HIS A 303 -28.46 1.15 4.41
C HIS A 303 -28.77 1.33 2.94
N VAL A 304 -28.82 0.23 2.21
CA VAL A 304 -29.27 0.20 0.82
C VAL A 304 -30.04 -1.13 0.64
N THR A 305 -31.11 -1.27 1.43
CA THR A 305 -32.04 -2.42 1.36
C THR A 305 -33.41 -1.97 0.87
N PRO A 306 -34.33 -2.90 0.53
CA PRO A 306 -35.67 -2.54 0.08
C PRO A 306 -36.47 -1.69 1.07
N ASP A 307 -36.12 -1.74 2.36
CA ASP A 307 -36.79 -0.99 3.42
C ASP A 307 -36.22 0.42 3.63
N CYS A 308 -35.11 0.77 2.97
CA CYS A 308 -34.53 2.10 3.01
C CYS A 308 -34.89 2.87 1.74
N SER A 309 -35.70 3.91 1.90
CA SER A 309 -36.11 4.78 0.83
C SER A 309 -35.00 5.77 0.44
N VAL A 310 -35.02 6.22 -0.82
CA VAL A 310 -34.17 7.33 -1.29
C VAL A 310 -34.36 8.59 -0.44
N ALA A 311 -35.56 8.81 0.11
CA ALA A 311 -35.84 9.93 1.00
C ALA A 311 -35.00 9.88 2.29
N GLU A 312 -34.87 8.70 2.91
CA GLU A 312 -34.04 8.54 4.12
C GLU A 312 -32.56 8.74 3.82
N VAL A 313 -32.08 8.30 2.66
CA VAL A 313 -30.71 8.59 2.20
C VAL A 313 -30.50 10.10 2.09
N LEU A 314 -31.44 10.81 1.45
CA LEU A 314 -31.39 12.27 1.30
C LEU A 314 -31.47 13.00 2.65
N ASP A 315 -32.30 12.53 3.58
CA ASP A 315 -32.38 13.08 4.93
C ASP A 315 -31.05 12.94 5.67
N MET A 316 -30.37 11.81 5.51
CA MET A 316 -29.04 11.63 6.07
C MET A 316 -27.99 12.57 5.46
N VAL A 317 -28.06 12.80 4.15
CA VAL A 317 -27.19 13.78 3.47
C VAL A 317 -27.47 15.19 3.99
N ASP A 318 -28.74 15.57 4.11
CA ASP A 318 -29.19 16.86 4.63
C ASP A 318 -28.76 17.06 6.10
N HIS A 319 -28.92 16.04 6.96
CA HIS A 319 -28.43 16.05 8.34
C HIS A 319 -26.91 16.19 8.41
N THR A 320 -26.17 15.46 7.56
CA THR A 320 -24.71 15.56 7.50
C THR A 320 -24.27 16.97 7.09
N ALA A 321 -24.95 17.58 6.11
CA ALA A 321 -24.69 18.95 5.68
C ALA A 321 -25.04 19.98 6.78
N LYS A 322 -26.13 19.79 7.54
CA LYS A 322 -26.49 20.61 8.71
C LYS A 322 -25.42 20.56 9.82
N LEU A 323 -24.68 19.45 9.94
CA LEU A 323 -23.53 19.34 10.84
C LEU A 323 -22.30 20.13 10.34
N GLY A 324 -22.39 20.82 9.20
CA GLY A 324 -21.35 21.66 8.64
C GLY A 324 -20.30 20.91 7.82
N ALA A 325 -20.56 19.65 7.44
CA ALA A 325 -19.68 18.94 6.52
C ALA A 325 -19.69 19.62 5.13
N LYS A 326 -18.50 19.82 4.56
CA LYS A 326 -18.27 20.50 3.29
C LYS A 326 -17.93 19.56 2.15
N VAL A 327 -17.45 18.36 2.46
CA VAL A 327 -17.30 17.26 1.50
C VAL A 327 -17.98 16.03 2.09
N ILE A 328 -18.98 15.51 1.39
CA ILE A 328 -19.81 14.39 1.85
C ILE A 328 -19.67 13.24 0.86
N THR A 329 -19.28 12.07 1.35
CA THR A 329 -19.18 10.84 0.52
C THR A 329 -20.26 9.87 0.93
N LEU A 330 -21.03 9.41 -0.06
CA LEU A 330 -22.01 8.34 0.10
C LEU A 330 -21.39 7.00 -0.34
N PRO A 331 -21.85 5.86 0.20
CA PRO A 331 -21.32 4.55 -0.15
C PRO A 331 -21.85 4.07 -1.51
N GLU A 332 -21.19 3.06 -2.08
CA GLU A 332 -21.52 2.56 -3.42
C GLU A 332 -22.98 2.07 -3.52
N TYR A 333 -23.64 2.44 -4.62
CA TYR A 333 -25.08 2.22 -4.85
C TYR A 333 -26.01 2.81 -3.77
N ALA A 334 -25.64 3.93 -3.15
CA ALA A 334 -26.42 4.62 -2.12
C ALA A 334 -27.93 4.75 -2.36
N PHE A 335 -28.37 4.83 -3.62
CA PHE A 335 -29.77 5.01 -4.01
C PHE A 335 -30.45 3.73 -4.51
N SER A 336 -29.84 2.57 -4.26
CA SER A 336 -30.38 1.27 -4.64
C SER A 336 -31.11 0.59 -3.47
N ALA A 337 -31.85 -0.47 -3.77
CA ALA A 337 -32.39 -1.39 -2.76
C ALA A 337 -31.53 -2.65 -2.57
N GLN A 338 -30.46 -2.81 -3.37
CA GLN A 338 -29.65 -4.02 -3.41
C GLN A 338 -28.15 -3.74 -3.25
N TYR A 339 -27.44 -4.73 -2.72
CA TYR A 339 -25.98 -4.71 -2.55
C TYR A 339 -25.21 -4.99 -3.83
N ILE A 340 -25.68 -5.95 -4.63
CA ILE A 340 -25.17 -6.24 -5.96
C ILE A 340 -26.34 -6.14 -6.92
N LEU A 341 -26.19 -5.35 -7.98
CA LEU A 341 -27.25 -5.16 -8.97
C LEU A 341 -27.22 -6.23 -10.04
N THR A 342 -28.40 -6.75 -10.38
CA THR A 342 -28.64 -7.45 -11.65
C THR A 342 -28.70 -6.44 -12.81
N PRO A 343 -28.59 -6.89 -14.08
CA PRO A 343 -28.72 -5.99 -15.23
C PRO A 343 -30.05 -5.22 -15.28
N ALA A 344 -31.15 -5.84 -14.85
CA ALA A 344 -32.47 -5.21 -14.80
C ALA A 344 -32.52 -4.12 -13.72
N GLU A 345 -32.00 -4.40 -12.52
CA GLU A 345 -31.93 -3.42 -11.43
C GLU A 345 -30.98 -2.28 -11.75
N ALA A 346 -29.85 -2.55 -12.42
CA ALA A 346 -28.94 -1.51 -12.89
C ALA A 346 -29.62 -0.58 -13.91
N THR A 347 -30.42 -1.13 -14.81
CA THR A 347 -31.23 -0.34 -15.77
C THR A 347 -32.23 0.54 -15.03
N ALA A 348 -32.97 -0.02 -14.06
CA ALA A 348 -33.93 0.74 -13.26
C ALA A 348 -33.24 1.85 -12.43
N ALA A 349 -32.07 1.56 -11.85
CA ALA A 349 -31.28 2.54 -11.11
C ALA A 349 -30.80 3.69 -12.01
N ALA A 350 -30.41 3.39 -13.25
CA ALA A 350 -30.03 4.40 -14.24
C ALA A 350 -31.20 5.34 -14.60
N ASP A 351 -32.42 4.81 -14.69
CA ASP A 351 -33.60 5.61 -15.01
C ASP A 351 -33.97 6.58 -13.87
N GLN A 352 -33.59 6.27 -12.62
CA GLN A 352 -33.79 7.15 -11.45
C GLN A 352 -32.62 8.11 -11.20
N ALA A 353 -31.48 7.94 -11.86
CA ALA A 353 -30.25 8.67 -11.56
C ALA A 353 -30.42 10.19 -11.64
N ALA A 354 -31.12 10.70 -12.67
CA ALA A 354 -31.34 12.14 -12.84
C ALA A 354 -32.17 12.75 -11.70
N ALA A 355 -33.22 12.05 -11.24
CA ALA A 355 -34.07 12.52 -10.14
C ALA A 355 -33.30 12.54 -8.81
N ASN A 356 -32.48 11.52 -8.57
CA ASN A 356 -31.63 11.43 -7.38
C ASN A 356 -30.58 12.55 -7.36
N LEU A 357 -29.88 12.78 -8.48
CA LEU A 357 -28.90 13.87 -8.60
C LEU A 357 -29.55 15.25 -8.42
N ALA A 358 -30.75 15.47 -8.97
CA ALA A 358 -31.47 16.73 -8.77
C ALA A 358 -31.82 16.99 -7.29
N SER A 359 -32.08 15.93 -6.52
CA SER A 359 -32.36 16.02 -5.09
C SER A 359 -31.08 16.30 -4.29
N VAL A 360 -29.97 15.63 -4.62
CA VAL A 360 -28.65 15.90 -4.07
C VAL A 360 -28.19 17.33 -4.36
N ALA A 361 -28.40 17.82 -5.58
CA ALA A 361 -28.08 19.18 -6.00
C ALA A 361 -28.77 20.25 -5.16
N LYS A 362 -30.04 20.04 -4.81
CA LYS A 362 -30.77 20.96 -3.92
C LYS A 362 -30.14 21.04 -2.53
N ILE A 363 -29.72 19.89 -1.97
CA ILE A 363 -29.04 19.84 -0.66
C ILE A 363 -27.68 20.53 -0.75
N SER A 364 -26.90 20.18 -1.76
CA SER A 364 -25.57 20.74 -2.01
C SER A 364 -25.59 22.27 -2.13
N ALA A 365 -26.49 22.82 -2.96
CA ALA A 365 -26.68 24.26 -3.12
C ALA A 365 -27.16 24.95 -1.83
N ARG A 366 -28.07 24.31 -1.09
CA ARG A 366 -28.62 24.86 0.16
C ARG A 366 -27.55 25.06 1.23
N TYR A 367 -26.62 24.12 1.39
CA TYR A 367 -25.62 24.15 2.46
C TYR A 367 -24.22 24.54 1.99
N GLY A 368 -24.03 24.74 0.68
CA GLY A 368 -22.74 25.03 0.07
C GLY A 368 -21.71 23.96 0.41
N CYS A 369 -22.01 22.70 0.05
CA CYS A 369 -21.13 21.56 0.24
C CYS A 369 -20.97 20.75 -1.06
N LEU A 370 -19.85 20.06 -1.20
CA LEU A 370 -19.61 19.06 -2.24
C LEU A 370 -20.19 17.72 -1.80
N ILE A 371 -20.94 17.06 -2.67
CA ILE A 371 -21.48 15.72 -2.42
C ILE A 371 -21.04 14.77 -3.53
N ALA A 372 -20.38 13.68 -3.16
CA ALA A 372 -20.09 12.56 -4.05
C ALA A 372 -21.27 11.58 -4.05
N ALA A 373 -22.01 11.56 -5.15
CA ALA A 373 -23.23 10.80 -5.35
C ALA A 373 -22.96 9.61 -6.30
N PRO A 374 -22.81 8.38 -5.78
CA PRO A 374 -22.70 7.18 -6.61
C PRO A 374 -24.06 6.82 -7.23
N ILE A 375 -24.08 6.64 -8.54
CA ILE A 375 -25.25 6.30 -9.36
C ILE A 375 -24.87 5.21 -10.38
N VAL A 376 -25.89 4.63 -11.01
CA VAL A 376 -25.71 3.96 -12.31
C VAL A 376 -25.94 5.02 -13.39
N GLU A 377 -24.91 5.31 -14.18
CA GLU A 377 -25.00 6.26 -15.29
C GLU A 377 -25.39 5.52 -16.58
N ARG A 378 -26.32 6.07 -17.36
CA ARG A 378 -26.57 5.67 -18.74
C ARG A 378 -25.83 6.61 -19.69
N ALA A 379 -24.98 6.06 -20.55
CA ALA A 379 -24.29 6.78 -21.60
C ALA A 379 -24.33 6.00 -22.92
N ALA A 380 -23.81 6.59 -24.00
CA ALA A 380 -23.90 6.03 -25.35
C ALA A 380 -23.34 4.59 -25.46
N ALA A 381 -22.26 4.29 -24.74
CA ALA A 381 -21.62 2.98 -24.78
C ALA A 381 -22.24 1.93 -23.83
N GLY A 382 -23.17 2.32 -22.95
CA GLY A 382 -23.81 1.42 -21.99
C GLY A 382 -24.03 2.05 -20.62
N LEU A 383 -24.18 1.18 -19.62
CA LEU A 383 -24.28 1.60 -18.23
C LEU A 383 -22.90 1.67 -17.58
N TYR A 384 -22.73 2.53 -16.60
CA TYR A 384 -21.49 2.70 -15.85
C TYR A 384 -21.77 2.79 -14.35
N VAL A 385 -20.91 2.18 -13.52
CA VAL A 385 -20.83 2.51 -12.10
C VAL A 385 -20.12 3.85 -11.98
N THR A 386 -20.84 4.90 -11.57
CA THR A 386 -20.34 6.27 -11.66
C THR A 386 -20.55 7.03 -10.37
N THR A 387 -19.52 7.73 -9.91
CA THR A 387 -19.65 8.72 -8.84
C THR A 387 -19.67 10.11 -9.45
N VAL A 388 -20.77 10.82 -9.28
CA VAL A 388 -20.92 12.21 -9.72
C VAL A 388 -20.60 13.15 -8.57
N LEU A 389 -19.78 14.16 -8.84
CA LEU A 389 -19.45 15.21 -7.88
C LEU A 389 -20.37 16.42 -8.08
N ILE A 390 -21.24 16.68 -7.11
CA ILE A 390 -22.16 17.82 -7.12
C ILE A 390 -21.58 18.92 -6.22
N GLY A 391 -21.19 20.03 -6.85
CA GLY A 391 -20.51 21.15 -6.23
C GLY A 391 -21.42 22.06 -5.44
N SER A 392 -20.83 22.92 -4.60
CA SER A 392 -21.54 23.77 -3.63
C SER A 392 -22.60 24.73 -4.20
N ASP A 393 -22.65 24.92 -5.51
CA ASP A 393 -23.70 25.68 -6.21
C ASP A 393 -24.83 24.80 -6.75
N GLY A 394 -24.81 23.50 -6.44
CA GLY A 394 -25.73 22.47 -6.93
C GLY A 394 -25.41 21.97 -8.33
N LYS A 395 -24.35 22.44 -8.99
CA LYS A 395 -23.99 21.99 -10.34
C LYS A 395 -23.04 20.79 -10.29
N GLU A 396 -23.08 19.99 -11.34
CA GLU A 396 -22.10 18.92 -11.53
C GLU A 396 -20.71 19.52 -11.81
N ILE A 397 -19.72 19.14 -11.01
CA ILE A 397 -18.30 19.48 -11.22
C ILE A 397 -17.67 18.48 -12.19
N GLY A 398 -18.05 17.21 -12.08
CA GLY A 398 -17.56 16.14 -12.93
C GLY A 398 -17.94 14.76 -12.42
N ARG A 399 -17.39 13.73 -13.07
CA ARG A 399 -17.76 12.33 -12.86
C ARG A 399 -16.52 11.45 -12.85
N TYR A 400 -16.56 10.42 -12.02
CA TYR A 400 -15.63 9.29 -12.10
C TYR A 400 -16.40 8.02 -12.45
N ARG A 401 -15.97 7.34 -13.51
CA ARG A 401 -16.48 6.01 -13.90
C ARG A 401 -15.52 4.96 -13.36
N LYS A 402 -16.05 4.01 -12.59
CA LYS A 402 -15.26 2.94 -11.96
C LYS A 402 -14.41 2.19 -12.99
N THR A 403 -13.11 2.10 -12.74
CA THR A 403 -12.15 1.53 -13.69
C THR A 403 -11.99 0.01 -13.55
N HIS A 404 -12.09 -0.50 -12.33
CA HIS A 404 -12.02 -1.94 -12.03
C HIS A 404 -13.40 -2.48 -11.66
N LEU A 405 -14.02 -3.22 -12.58
CA LEU A 405 -15.34 -3.80 -12.37
C LEU A 405 -15.26 -5.18 -11.70
N THR A 406 -16.17 -5.44 -10.76
CA THR A 406 -16.34 -6.81 -10.24
C THR A 406 -16.92 -7.73 -11.32
N ALA A 407 -16.84 -9.05 -11.11
CA ALA A 407 -17.38 -10.02 -12.05
C ALA A 407 -18.88 -9.86 -12.29
N GLU A 408 -19.63 -9.40 -11.29
CA GLU A 408 -21.06 -9.11 -11.42
C GLU A 408 -21.32 -7.83 -12.22
N GLU A 409 -20.50 -6.80 -12.02
CA GLU A 409 -20.62 -5.52 -12.72
C GLU A 409 -20.31 -5.67 -14.21
N ARG A 410 -19.34 -6.50 -14.60
CA ARG A 410 -19.03 -6.76 -16.02
C ARG A 410 -20.20 -7.33 -16.83
N LYS A 411 -21.23 -7.86 -16.16
CA LYS A 411 -22.44 -8.38 -16.82
C LYS A 411 -23.34 -7.26 -17.36
N TRP A 412 -23.17 -6.02 -16.90
CA TRP A 412 -24.06 -4.92 -17.27
C TRP A 412 -23.38 -3.54 -17.39
N ALA A 413 -22.19 -3.35 -16.80
CA ALA A 413 -21.45 -2.11 -16.80
C ALA A 413 -20.28 -2.12 -17.79
N VAL A 414 -19.97 -0.96 -18.34
CA VAL A 414 -18.73 -0.66 -19.04
C VAL A 414 -17.75 -0.02 -18.05
N ALA A 415 -16.47 -0.35 -18.17
CA ALA A 415 -15.45 0.20 -17.29
C ALA A 415 -15.04 1.63 -17.72
N GLY A 416 -14.69 2.45 -16.74
CA GLY A 416 -13.99 3.72 -16.98
C GLY A 416 -12.56 3.50 -17.47
N PHE A 417 -11.88 4.61 -17.83
CA PHE A 417 -10.54 4.58 -18.41
C PHE A 417 -9.58 5.65 -17.86
N ASP A 418 -10.03 6.50 -16.93
CA ASP A 418 -9.26 7.63 -16.42
C ASP A 418 -9.45 7.86 -14.91
N TYR A 419 -8.54 8.65 -14.33
CA TYR A 419 -8.51 9.01 -12.90
C TYR A 419 -8.55 10.54 -12.74
N PRO A 420 -9.65 11.22 -13.09
CA PRO A 420 -9.73 12.67 -13.02
C PRO A 420 -9.64 13.17 -11.58
N VAL A 421 -8.97 14.32 -11.41
CA VAL A 421 -8.90 15.08 -10.16
C VAL A 421 -9.55 16.43 -10.35
N PHE A 422 -10.50 16.77 -9.50
CA PHE A 422 -11.36 17.94 -9.64
C PHE A 422 -10.94 19.04 -8.67
N ASP A 423 -10.71 20.25 -9.19
CA ASP A 423 -10.46 21.43 -8.38
C ASP A 423 -11.75 21.94 -7.74
N THR A 424 -11.76 22.08 -6.41
CA THR A 424 -12.92 22.57 -5.66
C THR A 424 -12.51 23.58 -4.59
N PRO A 425 -13.45 24.38 -4.05
CA PRO A 425 -13.18 25.25 -2.91
C PRO A 425 -12.72 24.52 -1.64
N PHE A 426 -12.86 23.20 -1.58
CA PHE A 426 -12.59 22.37 -0.41
C PHE A 426 -11.33 21.51 -0.55
N GLY A 427 -10.59 21.66 -1.66
CA GLY A 427 -9.41 20.86 -2.01
C GLY A 427 -9.57 20.17 -3.37
N ARG A 428 -8.49 19.55 -3.84
CA ARG A 428 -8.49 18.74 -5.08
C ARG A 428 -9.02 17.34 -4.79
N ILE A 429 -10.06 16.92 -5.50
CA ILE A 429 -10.83 15.71 -5.18
C ILE A 429 -10.58 14.63 -6.21
N GLY A 430 -10.09 13.48 -5.76
CA GLY A 430 -10.07 12.24 -6.52
C GLY A 430 -11.17 11.29 -6.06
N VAL A 431 -11.54 10.31 -6.88
CA VAL A 431 -12.52 9.27 -6.52
C VAL A 431 -12.00 7.89 -6.89
N MET A 432 -12.13 6.93 -5.98
CA MET A 432 -11.98 5.51 -6.26
C MET A 432 -13.23 4.78 -5.74
N SER A 433 -13.80 3.84 -6.49
CA SER A 433 -15.08 3.23 -6.12
C SER A 433 -14.94 1.73 -5.88
N GLY A 434 -15.46 1.25 -4.74
CA GLY A 434 -15.51 -0.17 -4.39
C GLY A 434 -14.19 -0.89 -4.64
N TYR A 435 -14.21 -1.80 -5.63
CA TYR A 435 -13.13 -2.69 -6.01
C TYR A 435 -11.84 -1.99 -6.47
N ASP A 436 -11.91 -0.73 -6.93
CA ASP A 436 -10.73 0.05 -7.33
C ASP A 436 -9.65 0.10 -6.24
N ALA A 437 -10.03 0.06 -4.96
CA ALA A 437 -9.11 0.15 -3.84
C ALA A 437 -8.25 -1.11 -3.65
N VAL A 438 -8.59 -2.24 -4.25
CA VAL A 438 -7.73 -3.43 -4.26
C VAL A 438 -6.43 -3.15 -5.02
N PHE A 439 -6.48 -2.22 -5.99
CA PHE A 439 -5.36 -1.86 -6.84
C PHE A 439 -4.69 -0.59 -6.29
N PRO A 440 -3.48 -0.67 -5.70
CA PRO A 440 -2.77 0.52 -5.22
C PRO A 440 -2.60 1.57 -6.33
N GLU A 441 -2.43 1.12 -7.59
CA GLU A 441 -2.28 1.95 -8.77
C GLU A 441 -3.37 3.02 -8.91
N THR A 442 -4.63 2.70 -8.58
CA THR A 442 -5.73 3.68 -8.62
C THR A 442 -5.44 4.88 -7.73
N SER A 443 -5.09 4.62 -6.46
CA SER A 443 -4.79 5.68 -5.49
C SER A 443 -3.48 6.42 -5.84
N ARG A 444 -2.49 5.71 -6.40
CA ARG A 444 -1.25 6.33 -6.92
C ARG A 444 -1.56 7.30 -8.05
N CYS A 445 -2.36 6.89 -9.04
CA CYS A 445 -2.74 7.74 -10.17
C CYS A 445 -3.45 9.01 -9.71
N LEU A 446 -4.41 8.90 -8.78
CA LEU A 446 -5.13 10.04 -8.22
C LEU A 446 -4.20 10.99 -7.46
N ALA A 447 -3.28 10.45 -6.66
CA ALA A 447 -2.36 11.26 -5.87
C ALA A 447 -1.28 11.94 -6.73
N ILE A 448 -0.76 11.26 -7.77
CA ILE A 448 0.10 11.86 -8.79
C ILE A 448 -0.68 12.93 -9.59
N GLY A 449 -1.96 12.68 -9.83
CA GLY A 449 -2.95 13.63 -10.34
C GLY A 449 -3.24 14.81 -9.41
N ALA A 450 -2.54 14.88 -8.26
CA ALA A 450 -2.61 15.92 -7.25
C ALA A 450 -3.89 15.94 -6.41
N ALA A 451 -4.54 14.79 -6.17
CA ALA A 451 -5.62 14.72 -5.21
C ALA A 451 -5.12 15.12 -3.79
N ASP A 452 -5.87 16.01 -3.13
CA ASP A 452 -5.72 16.30 -1.70
C ASP A 452 -6.56 15.30 -0.88
N ILE A 453 -7.73 14.92 -1.42
CA ILE A 453 -8.70 14.02 -0.80
C ILE A 453 -9.15 12.99 -1.84
N ILE A 454 -9.11 11.72 -1.48
CA ILE A 454 -9.72 10.63 -2.25
C ILE A 454 -11.02 10.22 -1.57
N LEU A 455 -12.13 10.33 -2.30
CA LEU A 455 -13.43 9.85 -1.86
C LEU A 455 -13.57 8.39 -2.26
N TRP A 456 -14.01 7.55 -1.33
CA TRP A 456 -14.20 6.13 -1.56
C TRP A 456 -15.64 5.70 -1.23
N PRO A 457 -16.56 5.81 -2.20
CA PRO A 457 -17.83 5.10 -2.19
C PRO A 457 -17.54 3.60 -2.21
N ALA A 458 -17.74 2.94 -1.07
CA ALA A 458 -17.34 1.56 -0.84
C ALA A 458 -18.54 0.64 -0.61
N ALA A 459 -18.28 -0.64 -0.79
CA ALA A 459 -19.16 -1.77 -0.58
C ALA A 459 -18.28 -2.96 -0.14
N LEU A 460 -17.69 -2.90 1.05
CA LEU A 460 -16.67 -3.85 1.51
C LEU A 460 -17.17 -5.30 1.47
N ARG A 461 -16.35 -6.17 0.88
CA ARG A 461 -16.66 -7.58 0.59
C ARG A 461 -15.82 -8.56 1.39
N GLU A 462 -14.73 -8.10 1.98
CA GLU A 462 -13.86 -8.93 2.81
C GLU A 462 -13.57 -8.26 4.17
N PRO A 463 -13.32 -9.05 5.24
CA PRO A 463 -13.23 -8.51 6.60
C PRO A 463 -12.04 -7.58 6.77
N PHE A 464 -10.95 -7.88 6.07
CA PHE A 464 -9.63 -7.28 6.17
C PHE A 464 -9.40 -6.12 5.20
N GLU A 465 -10.34 -5.81 4.29
CA GLU A 465 -10.13 -4.71 3.31
C GLU A 465 -9.99 -3.37 3.98
N ARG A 466 -10.74 -3.18 5.06
CA ARG A 466 -10.68 -1.96 5.86
C ARG A 466 -9.30 -1.80 6.50
N GLU A 467 -8.76 -2.88 7.06
CA GLU A 467 -7.50 -2.92 7.77
C GLU A 467 -6.30 -2.85 6.82
N LEU A 468 -6.36 -3.62 5.72
CA LEU A 468 -5.24 -3.81 4.81
C LEU A 468 -5.20 -2.81 3.66
N LEU A 469 -6.31 -2.16 3.31
CA LEU A 469 -6.35 -1.23 2.18
C LEU A 469 -6.54 0.21 2.64
N ALA A 470 -7.47 0.48 3.56
CA ALA A 470 -7.91 1.85 3.79
C ALA A 470 -6.79 2.79 4.27
N VAL A 471 -5.98 2.35 5.25
CA VAL A 471 -4.87 3.17 5.76
C VAL A 471 -3.72 3.26 4.74
N PRO A 472 -3.25 2.16 4.11
CA PRO A 472 -2.24 2.26 3.07
C PRO A 472 -2.61 3.18 1.90
N ARG A 473 -3.87 3.19 1.44
CA ARG A 473 -4.30 4.11 0.37
C ARG A 473 -4.18 5.59 0.76
N ALA A 474 -4.27 5.92 2.04
CA ALA A 474 -4.04 7.28 2.55
C ALA A 474 -2.54 7.57 2.73
N GLU A 475 -1.82 6.71 3.45
CA GLU A 475 -0.44 6.95 3.85
C GLU A 475 0.57 6.83 2.70
N ASP A 476 0.40 5.86 1.80
CA ASP A 476 1.25 5.69 0.61
C ASP A 476 1.27 6.96 -0.26
N ASN A 477 0.18 7.72 -0.20
CA ASN A 477 -0.12 8.85 -1.08
C ASN A 477 -0.06 10.21 -0.39
N ARG A 478 0.03 10.21 0.95
CA ARG A 478 -0.11 11.41 1.79
C ARG A 478 -1.37 12.19 1.41
N VAL A 479 -2.51 11.52 1.34
CA VAL A 479 -3.83 12.12 1.03
C VAL A 479 -4.85 11.69 2.07
N ALA A 480 -5.90 12.49 2.27
CA ALA A 480 -7.02 12.03 3.06
C ALA A 480 -7.86 11.03 2.28
N VAL A 481 -8.33 9.97 2.93
CA VAL A 481 -9.27 9.00 2.34
C VAL A 481 -10.59 9.06 3.10
N VAL A 482 -11.68 9.30 2.40
CA VAL A 482 -13.04 9.32 2.95
C VAL A 482 -13.76 8.04 2.51
N LEU A 483 -13.65 6.99 3.33
CA LEU A 483 -14.26 5.69 3.08
C LEU A 483 -15.69 5.70 3.60
N ALA A 484 -16.67 5.70 2.70
CA ALA A 484 -18.08 5.54 3.01
C ALA A 484 -18.50 4.11 2.64
N ASN A 485 -18.76 3.27 3.63
CA ASN A 485 -19.24 1.90 3.45
C ASN A 485 -20.68 1.75 3.92
N ARG A 486 -21.34 0.73 3.36
CA ARG A 486 -22.72 0.39 3.65
C ARG A 486 -22.83 -0.51 4.88
N VAL A 487 -23.99 -0.55 5.52
CA VAL A 487 -24.26 -1.47 6.65
C VAL A 487 -24.97 -2.77 6.26
N ASP A 488 -25.16 -2.99 4.97
CA ASP A 488 -25.76 -4.19 4.37
C ASP A 488 -24.80 -4.91 3.40
N SER A 489 -23.55 -4.47 3.31
CA SER A 489 -22.50 -5.22 2.62
C SER A 489 -22.12 -6.48 3.41
N PRO A 490 -21.49 -7.49 2.78
CA PRO A 490 -21.02 -8.69 3.46
C PRO A 490 -20.16 -8.39 4.70
N TYR A 491 -19.40 -7.29 4.66
CA TYR A 491 -18.71 -6.74 5.83
C TYR A 491 -19.23 -5.34 6.13
N PRO A 492 -20.28 -5.26 6.95
CA PRO A 492 -21.03 -4.02 7.07
C PRO A 492 -20.31 -2.98 7.93
N GLY A 493 -20.68 -1.73 7.70
CA GLY A 493 -20.20 -0.57 8.44
C GLY A 493 -18.72 -0.28 8.22
N GLY A 494 -18.09 0.41 9.17
CA GLY A 494 -16.66 0.70 9.09
C GLY A 494 -16.29 1.87 8.18
N SER A 495 -17.27 2.70 7.82
CA SER A 495 -17.02 4.04 7.27
C SER A 495 -16.05 4.80 8.16
N VAL A 496 -15.12 5.55 7.56
CA VAL A 496 -14.04 6.21 8.28
C VAL A 496 -13.39 7.29 7.42
N VAL A 497 -12.89 8.34 8.07
CA VAL A 497 -11.99 9.31 7.44
C VAL A 497 -10.56 9.08 7.94
N ILE A 498 -9.69 8.65 7.03
CA ILE A 498 -8.26 8.48 7.29
C ILE A 498 -7.52 9.75 6.87
N PRO A 499 -6.69 10.35 7.73
CA PRO A 499 -5.92 11.52 7.36
C PRO A 499 -4.65 11.12 6.59
N PRO A 500 -3.93 12.07 5.96
CA PRO A 500 -2.72 11.80 5.16
C PRO A 500 -1.57 11.10 5.91
N THR A 501 -1.53 11.25 7.24
CA THR A 501 -0.50 10.72 8.13
C THR A 501 -0.97 9.47 8.88
N GLY A 502 -2.10 8.89 8.48
CA GLY A 502 -2.68 7.76 9.18
C GLY A 502 -3.17 8.09 10.60
N PHE A 503 -3.36 7.06 11.40
CA PHE A 503 -3.79 7.22 12.78
C PHE A 503 -2.59 7.26 13.72
N PRO A 504 -2.69 7.97 14.87
CA PRO A 504 -1.63 7.94 15.89
C PRO A 504 -1.40 6.52 16.45
N GLN A 505 -2.37 5.63 16.27
CA GLN A 505 -2.27 4.21 16.55
C GLN A 505 -2.59 3.45 15.26
N TRP A 506 -1.67 2.59 14.84
CA TRP A 506 -1.74 1.87 13.55
C TRP A 506 -2.89 0.87 13.47
N ASP A 507 -3.33 0.31 14.61
CA ASP A 507 -4.52 -0.55 14.65
C ASP A 507 -5.79 0.30 14.43
N ILE A 508 -6.29 0.28 13.19
CA ILE A 508 -7.51 0.99 12.80
C ILE A 508 -8.74 0.52 13.55
N ASN A 509 -8.78 -0.72 14.04
CA ASN A 509 -9.92 -1.22 14.81
C ASN A 509 -9.97 -0.64 16.23
N ILE A 510 -8.84 -0.13 16.73
CA ILE A 510 -8.78 0.64 17.97
C ILE A 510 -8.92 2.14 17.68
N ALA A 511 -8.18 2.66 16.69
CA ALA A 511 -8.18 4.10 16.39
C ALA A 511 -9.50 4.61 15.81
N ALA A 512 -10.22 3.75 15.08
CA ALA A 512 -11.53 4.03 14.51
C ALA A 512 -12.39 2.77 14.60
N PRO A 513 -12.99 2.45 15.76
CA PRO A 513 -13.74 1.22 15.92
C PRO A 513 -14.92 1.15 14.95
N ARG A 514 -15.19 -0.06 14.44
CA ARG A 514 -16.25 -0.29 13.45
C ARG A 514 -17.62 0.00 14.07
N VAL A 515 -18.37 0.90 13.44
CA VAL A 515 -19.76 1.17 13.78
C VAL A 515 -20.65 0.41 12.79
N MET A 516 -21.57 -0.41 13.31
CA MET A 516 -22.55 -1.16 12.49
C MET A 516 -23.90 -0.45 12.42
N LYS A 517 -24.05 0.67 13.14
CA LYS A 517 -25.32 1.39 13.23
C LYS A 517 -25.63 2.10 11.91
N LEU A 518 -26.89 1.97 11.51
CA LEU A 518 -27.53 2.80 10.51
C LEU A 518 -27.43 4.28 10.89
N GLY A 519 -27.40 5.17 9.89
CA GLY A 519 -27.45 6.60 10.19
C GLY A 519 -26.13 7.22 10.63
N ALA A 520 -25.05 6.43 10.74
CA ALA A 520 -23.80 6.94 11.27
C ALA A 520 -23.10 7.88 10.28
N VAL A 521 -22.56 8.98 10.82
CA VAL A 521 -21.75 9.94 10.08
C VAL A 521 -20.39 9.97 10.76
N MET A 522 -19.33 9.87 9.99
CA MET A 522 -17.95 9.92 10.47
C MET A 522 -17.31 11.22 9.99
N PRO A 523 -17.57 12.36 10.65
CA PRO A 523 -16.99 13.64 10.27
C PRO A 523 -15.55 13.76 10.78
N LYS A 524 -14.70 14.46 10.02
CA LYS A 524 -13.34 14.81 10.43
C LYS A 524 -12.91 16.11 9.76
N HIS A 525 -12.09 16.89 10.44
CA HIS A 525 -11.39 18.01 9.81
C HIS A 525 -10.13 17.48 9.14
N ILE A 526 -9.93 17.86 7.88
CA ILE A 526 -8.73 17.58 7.10
C ILE A 526 -8.06 18.91 6.78
N ASP A 527 -6.75 18.98 6.99
CA ASP A 527 -5.93 20.12 6.59
C ASP A 527 -5.26 19.82 5.24
N LEU A 528 -5.61 20.60 4.24
CA LEU A 528 -5.06 20.52 2.88
C LEU A 528 -3.54 20.74 2.87
N ALA A 529 -2.99 21.48 3.83
CA ALA A 529 -1.53 21.64 3.94
C ALA A 529 -0.86 20.30 4.24
N VAL A 530 -1.46 19.48 5.10
CA VAL A 530 -0.96 18.13 5.42
C VAL A 530 -1.15 17.19 4.22
N CYS A 531 -2.25 17.33 3.46
CA CYS A 531 -2.46 16.55 2.24
C CYS A 531 -1.46 16.91 1.13
N ARG A 532 -1.02 18.16 1.03
CA ARG A 532 -0.03 18.59 0.02
C ARG A 532 1.40 18.31 0.43
N GLN A 533 1.64 18.06 1.72
CA GLN A 533 2.93 17.60 2.19
C GLN A 533 3.13 16.12 1.83
N LYS A 534 3.88 15.86 0.75
CA LYS A 534 4.17 14.52 0.23
C LYS A 534 5.42 13.86 0.82
N MET A 535 6.21 14.58 1.62
CA MET A 535 7.27 14.02 2.46
C MET A 535 6.70 13.15 3.59
N MET A 536 7.10 11.89 3.64
CA MET A 536 6.76 10.96 4.72
C MET A 536 7.64 11.20 5.94
N ILE A 537 8.94 11.35 5.70
CA ILE A 537 9.99 11.72 6.65
C ILE A 537 10.93 12.73 5.96
N PRO A 538 11.83 13.42 6.68
CA PRO A 538 12.67 14.46 6.05
C PRO A 538 13.45 13.92 4.84
N LYS A 539 13.49 14.68 3.74
CA LYS A 539 14.13 14.30 2.47
C LYS A 539 13.51 13.09 1.72
N VAL A 540 12.36 12.58 2.17
CA VAL A 540 11.72 11.39 1.58
C VAL A 540 10.30 11.74 1.16
N ASP A 541 10.19 12.19 -0.09
CA ASP A 541 8.94 12.53 -0.76
C ASP A 541 8.39 11.34 -1.54
N MET A 542 7.13 11.00 -1.30
CA MET A 542 6.47 9.82 -1.86
C MET A 542 6.28 9.87 -3.39
N PHE A 543 6.53 11.02 -4.03
CA PHE A 543 6.44 11.18 -5.49
C PHE A 543 7.73 11.66 -6.12
N ALA A 544 8.52 12.52 -5.45
CA ALA A 544 9.77 13.04 -5.99
C ALA A 544 10.90 12.01 -5.99
N ASN A 545 10.92 11.08 -5.04
CA ASN A 545 11.96 10.05 -4.94
C ASN A 545 11.64 8.76 -5.71
N ARG A 546 10.64 8.77 -6.60
CA ARG A 546 10.27 7.60 -7.42
C ARG A 546 11.29 7.36 -8.53
N LEU A 547 11.72 6.11 -8.71
CA LEU A 547 12.54 5.66 -9.83
C LEU A 547 11.65 5.12 -10.94
N VAL A 548 11.03 6.03 -11.71
CA VAL A 548 9.96 5.70 -12.66
C VAL A 548 10.40 4.75 -13.78
N GLU A 549 11.69 4.71 -14.09
CA GLU A 549 12.30 3.76 -15.04
C GLU A 549 12.17 2.30 -14.60
N THR A 550 11.96 2.02 -13.31
CA THR A 550 11.77 0.66 -12.78
C THR A 550 10.31 0.21 -12.85
N TYR A 551 9.38 1.10 -13.24
CA TYR A 551 7.93 0.85 -13.22
C TYR A 551 7.38 0.29 -14.53
N ALA A 552 8.23 0.01 -15.53
CA ALA A 552 7.82 -0.60 -16.79
C ALA A 552 6.94 -1.86 -16.61
N PRO A 553 7.22 -2.80 -15.67
CA PRO A 553 6.35 -3.96 -15.44
C PRO A 553 4.93 -3.62 -14.95
N ILE A 554 4.71 -2.41 -14.44
CA ILE A 554 3.42 -1.97 -13.89
C ILE A 554 2.53 -1.38 -14.99
N VAL A 555 3.13 -0.61 -15.90
CA VAL A 555 2.40 0.19 -16.90
C VAL A 555 2.38 -0.44 -18.31
N ALA A 556 3.20 -1.47 -18.54
CA ALA A 556 3.13 -2.24 -19.78
C ALA A 556 1.84 -3.08 -19.81
N ALA A 557 1.13 -3.01 -20.95
CA ALA A 557 -0.12 -3.73 -21.20
C ALA A 557 0.13 -5.20 -21.60
#